data_AF-A0A5C7J7P5-F1
#
_entry.id   AF-A0A5C7J7P5-F1
#
_cell.length_a   1.000
_cell.length_b   1.000
_cell.length_c   1.000
_cell.angle_alpha   90.00
_cell.angle_beta   90.00
_cell.angle_gamma   90.00
#
_symmetry.space_group_name_H-M   'P 1'
#
loop_
_entity.id
_entity.type
_entity.pdbx_description
1 polymer ?
#
loop_
_entity_poly.entity_id
_entity_poly.type
_entity_poly.pdbx_seq_one_letter_code
_entity_poly.pdbx_strand_id
1 'polypeptide(L)'
;MRPRVLAGIALAAHAWGDRCAAPPRRIMPSMSLADELQKLADLRRRGTLTQDEFEQAKRKLLAGPAPGIQAWGRGSGVRRQSATRIGGLPLWAIATGPDPARGERRGHARGVIAVGDIATGVLAIGGIARGIVALGGVALGVVSAGGLAIGLAFAVGGGALGGVAFGGAAVGNVAVGGGAVGRYALGGGGAGQYVLAANRCDPEAVEFFLHNAAWIPMAGPALSAQSRNINRLCAPRAQAR
;
A
#
# COMPACT_ATOMS: atom_id res chain seq x y z
N MET A 1 16.17 36.30 -17.99
CA MET A 1 15.29 35.14 -17.72
C MET A 1 16.09 34.05 -17.01
N ARG A 2 15.86 33.86 -15.70
CA ARG A 2 16.32 32.72 -14.86
C ARG A 2 15.23 32.46 -13.78
N PRO A 3 14.99 31.20 -13.36
CA PRO A 3 13.74 30.81 -12.73
C PRO A 3 13.75 31.01 -11.21
N ARG A 4 12.67 31.61 -10.68
CA ARG A 4 12.43 31.91 -9.25
C ARG A 4 11.74 30.76 -8.47
N VAL A 5 11.67 29.56 -9.01
CA VAL A 5 10.74 28.51 -8.53
C VAL A 5 11.27 27.71 -7.33
N LEU A 6 12.59 27.71 -7.06
CA LEU A 6 13.18 26.84 -6.03
C LEU A 6 13.20 27.42 -4.60
N ALA A 7 12.93 28.71 -4.41
CA ALA A 7 13.00 29.34 -3.08
C ALA A 7 11.77 29.06 -2.19
N GLY A 8 10.62 28.70 -2.77
CA GLY A 8 9.36 28.54 -2.02
C GLY A 8 9.23 27.22 -1.24
N ILE A 9 9.95 26.17 -1.63
CA ILE A 9 9.82 24.83 -1.03
C ILE A 9 10.53 24.76 0.33
N ALA A 10 11.63 25.49 0.51
CA ALA A 10 12.42 25.46 1.75
C ALA A 10 11.75 26.21 2.91
N LEU A 11 10.99 27.29 2.64
CA LEU A 11 10.32 28.06 3.70
C LEU A 11 9.11 27.33 4.32
N ALA A 12 8.48 26.42 3.59
CA ALA A 12 7.29 25.71 4.06
C ALA A 12 7.62 24.58 5.07
N ALA A 13 8.86 24.07 5.07
CA ALA A 13 9.30 23.01 5.99
C ALA A 13 9.50 23.52 7.42
N HIS A 14 10.00 24.76 7.60
CA HIS A 14 10.24 25.32 8.93
C HIS A 14 8.95 25.70 9.67
N ALA A 15 7.87 26.02 8.95
CA ALA A 15 6.58 26.37 9.56
C ALA A 15 5.73 25.14 9.99
N TRP A 16 6.27 23.92 9.83
CA TRP A 16 5.61 22.65 10.15
C TRP A 16 5.79 22.23 11.61
N GLY A 17 6.83 22.72 12.29
CA GLY A 17 7.17 22.34 13.67
C GLY A 17 6.17 22.86 14.72
N ASP A 18 5.71 24.10 14.59
CA ASP A 18 5.10 24.81 15.72
C ASP A 18 3.58 24.64 15.85
N ARG A 19 2.92 24.05 14.86
CA ARG A 19 1.45 23.88 14.86
C ARG A 19 0.98 22.45 15.15
N CYS A 20 1.88 21.58 15.55
CA CYS A 20 1.60 20.19 15.95
C CYS A 20 1.21 20.05 17.44
N ALA A 21 0.52 21.03 18.02
CA ALA A 21 -0.07 20.88 19.36
C ALA A 21 -1.37 20.05 19.25
N ALA A 22 -1.30 18.77 19.61
CA ALA A 22 -2.47 17.91 19.76
C ALA A 22 -3.34 18.39 20.94
N PRO A 23 -4.68 18.44 20.84
CA PRO A 23 -5.52 18.61 22.01
C PRO A 23 -5.38 17.37 22.92
N PRO A 24 -5.38 17.52 24.26
CA PRO A 24 -5.24 16.40 25.18
C PRO A 24 -6.36 15.37 24.96
N ARG A 25 -5.98 14.11 24.74
CA ARG A 25 -6.93 13.00 24.68
C ARG A 25 -7.62 12.88 26.03
N ARG A 26 -8.91 13.23 26.12
CA ARG A 26 -9.78 12.70 27.19
C ARG A 26 -9.95 11.21 26.94
N ILE A 27 -9.20 10.41 27.69
CA ILE A 27 -9.45 8.97 27.82
C ILE A 27 -10.73 8.85 28.62
N MET A 28 -11.88 8.62 27.95
CA MET A 28 -13.02 8.04 28.66
C MET A 28 -12.64 6.59 28.98
N PRO A 29 -12.73 6.14 30.24
CA PRO A 29 -12.50 4.74 30.56
C PRO A 29 -13.52 3.90 29.78
N SER A 30 -13.05 3.05 28.89
CA SER A 30 -13.89 2.09 28.19
C SER A 30 -14.43 1.10 29.23
N MET A 31 -15.73 1.13 29.51
CA MET A 31 -16.38 0.09 30.30
C MET A 31 -16.18 -1.25 29.58
N SER A 32 -15.76 -2.27 30.30
CA SER A 32 -15.59 -3.60 29.73
C SER A 32 -16.97 -4.23 29.49
N LEU A 33 -17.04 -5.21 28.60
CA LEU A 33 -18.26 -6.00 28.38
C LEU A 33 -18.80 -6.60 29.69
N ALA A 34 -17.91 -6.95 30.62
CA ALA A 34 -18.27 -7.47 31.93
C ALA A 34 -19.04 -6.42 32.76
N ASP A 35 -18.61 -5.15 32.73
CA ASP A 35 -19.26 -4.06 33.47
C ASP A 35 -20.66 -3.76 32.92
N GLU A 36 -20.87 -3.84 31.61
CA GLU A 36 -22.19 -3.67 30.97
C GLU A 36 -23.15 -4.83 31.33
N LEU A 37 -22.66 -6.06 31.33
CA LEU A 37 -23.45 -7.23 31.75
C LEU A 37 -23.84 -7.14 33.23
N GLN A 38 -22.93 -6.66 34.08
CA GLN A 38 -23.19 -6.50 35.51
C GLN A 38 -24.23 -5.39 35.77
N LYS A 39 -24.15 -4.30 35.00
CA LYS A 39 -25.13 -3.21 35.06
C LYS A 39 -26.53 -3.65 34.62
N LEU A 40 -26.63 -4.50 33.59
CA LEU A 40 -27.91 -5.09 33.18
C LEU A 40 -28.48 -6.05 34.23
N ALA A 41 -27.63 -6.87 34.85
CA ALA A 41 -28.05 -7.76 35.94
C ALA A 41 -28.61 -6.97 37.14
N ASP A 42 -28.01 -5.82 37.45
CA ASP A 42 -28.49 -4.92 38.51
C ASP A 42 -29.76 -4.15 38.15
N LEU A 43 -30.02 -3.88 36.87
CA LEU A 43 -31.29 -3.29 36.43
C LEU A 43 -32.43 -4.30 36.52
N ARG A 44 -32.18 -5.57 36.14
CA ARG A 44 -33.16 -6.65 36.34
C ARG A 44 -33.47 -6.89 37.81
N ARG A 45 -32.44 -6.89 38.69
CA ARG A 45 -32.63 -7.02 40.15
C ARG A 45 -33.49 -5.91 40.76
N ARG A 46 -33.50 -4.72 40.16
CA ARG A 46 -34.33 -3.57 40.58
C ARG A 46 -35.76 -3.61 40.02
N GLY A 47 -36.13 -4.64 39.27
CA GLY A 47 -37.48 -4.84 38.74
C GLY A 47 -37.89 -3.88 37.63
N THR A 48 -36.94 -3.12 37.08
CA THR A 48 -37.21 -2.11 36.04
C THR A 48 -37.13 -2.66 34.61
N LEU A 49 -36.76 -3.93 34.44
CA LEU A 49 -36.67 -4.60 33.14
C LEU A 49 -37.47 -5.90 33.16
N THR A 50 -38.35 -6.08 32.18
CA THR A 50 -39.07 -7.34 32.01
C THR A 50 -38.15 -8.42 31.44
N GLN A 51 -38.54 -9.68 31.62
CA GLN A 51 -37.71 -10.84 31.29
C GLN A 51 -37.31 -10.88 29.79
N ASP A 52 -38.23 -10.45 28.92
CA ASP A 52 -38.03 -10.42 27.47
C ASP A 52 -37.08 -9.29 27.05
N GLU A 53 -37.18 -8.12 27.69
CA GLU A 53 -36.29 -6.98 27.44
C GLU A 53 -34.85 -7.27 27.90
N PHE A 54 -34.70 -8.00 29.01
CA PHE A 54 -33.40 -8.44 29.50
C PHE A 54 -32.72 -9.41 28.53
N GLU A 55 -33.45 -10.41 28.04
CA GLU A 55 -32.91 -11.39 27.09
C GLU A 55 -32.59 -10.76 25.74
N GLN A 56 -33.37 -9.78 25.26
CA GLN A 56 -33.04 -9.02 24.05
C GLN A 56 -31.78 -8.16 24.21
N ALA A 57 -31.63 -7.46 25.34
CA ALA A 57 -30.46 -6.63 25.63
C ALA A 57 -29.20 -7.49 25.77
N LYS A 58 -29.30 -8.63 26.46
CA LYS A 58 -28.22 -9.61 26.61
C LYS A 58 -27.82 -10.22 25.27
N ARG A 59 -28.79 -10.59 24.41
CA ARG A 59 -28.51 -11.10 23.05
C ARG A 59 -27.82 -10.05 22.17
N LYS A 60 -28.22 -8.78 22.23
CA LYS A 60 -27.56 -7.69 21.47
C LYS A 60 -26.10 -7.46 21.89
N LEU A 61 -25.78 -7.63 23.18
CA LEU A 61 -24.41 -7.51 23.69
C LEU A 61 -23.55 -8.74 23.39
N LEU A 62 -24.13 -9.94 23.52
CA LEU A 62 -23.45 -11.21 23.24
C LEU A 62 -23.29 -11.51 21.74
N ALA A 63 -24.15 -10.95 20.89
CA ALA A 63 -24.08 -11.17 19.43
C ALA A 63 -22.77 -10.66 18.81
N GLY A 64 -22.08 -9.71 19.44
CA GLY A 64 -20.91 -9.06 18.85
C GLY A 64 -21.20 -8.46 17.47
N PRO A 65 -20.24 -7.75 16.84
CA PRO A 65 -20.34 -7.49 15.41
C PRO A 65 -20.15 -8.82 14.67
N ALA A 66 -21.04 -9.11 13.72
CA ALA A 66 -21.00 -10.31 12.88
C ALA A 66 -19.57 -10.60 12.37
N PRO A 67 -19.14 -11.88 12.30
CA PRO A 67 -17.81 -12.26 11.84
C PRO A 67 -17.69 -11.99 10.34
N GLY A 68 -17.23 -10.78 10.01
CA GLY A 68 -17.03 -10.30 8.65
C GLY A 68 -16.39 -8.92 8.67
N ILE A 69 -15.09 -8.86 8.96
CA ILE A 69 -14.17 -7.74 8.64
C ILE A 69 -14.71 -6.35 9.04
N GLN A 70 -15.23 -6.17 10.27
CA GLN A 70 -15.66 -4.85 10.78
C GLN A 70 -15.06 -4.48 12.15
N ALA A 71 -13.90 -5.05 12.49
CA ALA A 71 -13.15 -4.71 13.70
C ALA A 71 -12.15 -3.55 13.51
N TRP A 72 -12.42 -2.60 12.61
CA TRP A 72 -11.70 -1.33 12.58
C TRP A 72 -12.60 -0.23 13.13
N GLY A 73 -12.41 0.04 14.43
CA GLY A 73 -12.60 1.34 15.07
C GLY A 73 -13.94 2.06 14.87
N ARG A 74 -14.68 2.19 15.97
CA ARG A 74 -15.82 3.11 16.18
C ARG A 74 -15.38 4.59 16.12
N GLY A 75 -14.63 4.98 15.09
CA GLY A 75 -14.14 6.34 14.85
C GLY A 75 -14.76 6.88 13.58
N SER A 76 -15.47 7.99 13.68
CA SER A 76 -15.97 8.77 12.53
C SER A 76 -14.81 8.99 11.55
N GLY A 77 -15.02 8.70 10.26
CA GLY A 77 -13.96 8.86 9.25
C GLY A 77 -13.31 10.24 9.31
N VAL A 78 -11.97 10.29 9.30
CA VAL A 78 -11.23 11.55 9.35
C VAL A 78 -11.17 12.12 7.95
N ARG A 79 -11.84 13.26 7.74
CA ARG A 79 -11.78 14.03 6.50
C ARG A 79 -11.17 15.39 6.77
N ARG A 80 -10.00 15.64 6.18
CA ARG A 80 -9.33 16.93 6.27
C ARG A 80 -8.77 17.29 4.90
N GLN A 81 -8.91 18.55 4.52
CA GLN A 81 -8.40 19.07 3.26
C GLN A 81 -7.80 20.45 3.48
N SER A 82 -6.79 20.78 2.68
CA SER A 82 -6.23 22.13 2.64
C SER A 82 -7.25 23.14 2.11
N ALA A 83 -7.21 24.37 2.62
CA ALA A 83 -7.92 25.51 2.04
C ALA A 83 -7.29 25.93 0.69
N THR A 84 -5.98 25.75 0.55
CA THR A 84 -5.24 26.07 -0.68
C THR A 84 -5.52 25.04 -1.75
N ARG A 85 -6.04 25.48 -2.90
CA ARG A 85 -6.33 24.66 -4.07
C ARG A 85 -5.38 25.01 -5.21
N ILE A 86 -4.82 23.99 -5.86
CA ILE A 86 -3.99 24.10 -7.06
C ILE A 86 -4.72 23.36 -8.19
N GLY A 87 -5.04 24.07 -9.28
CA GLY A 87 -5.77 23.48 -10.41
C GLY A 87 -7.15 22.92 -10.05
N GLY A 88 -7.84 23.53 -9.07
CA GLY A 88 -9.15 23.10 -8.59
C GLY A 88 -9.14 21.95 -7.57
N LEU A 89 -7.97 21.33 -7.34
CA LEU A 89 -7.77 20.25 -6.35
C LEU A 89 -7.12 20.80 -5.08
N PRO A 90 -7.47 20.30 -3.88
CA PRO A 90 -6.79 20.70 -2.65
C PRO A 90 -5.32 20.25 -2.70
N LEU A 91 -4.42 21.07 -2.14
CA LEU A 91 -3.00 20.74 -2.04
C LEU A 91 -2.77 19.39 -1.35
N TRP A 92 -3.51 19.15 -0.26
CA TRP A 92 -3.55 17.86 0.40
C TRP A 92 -4.96 17.53 0.83
N ALA A 93 -5.31 16.24 0.77
CA ALA A 93 -6.57 15.69 1.22
C ALA A 93 -6.33 14.37 1.95
N ILE A 94 -6.88 14.26 3.15
CA ILE A 94 -6.90 13.05 3.96
C ILE A 94 -8.36 12.63 4.09
N ALA A 95 -8.69 11.39 3.72
CA ALA A 95 -10.00 10.80 3.90
C ALA A 95 -9.84 9.32 4.27
N THR A 96 -9.92 9.02 5.56
CA THR A 96 -9.78 7.65 6.08
C THR A 96 -11.05 7.21 6.79
N GLY A 97 -11.50 5.99 6.51
CA GLY A 97 -12.56 5.34 7.23
C GLY A 97 -13.98 5.65 6.72
N PRO A 98 -14.96 4.88 7.22
CA PRO A 98 -16.37 4.99 6.83
C PRO A 98 -16.98 6.30 7.34
N ASP A 99 -17.83 6.90 6.52
CA ASP A 99 -18.67 8.03 6.90
C ASP A 99 -20.12 7.58 7.07
N PRO A 100 -20.58 7.38 8.33
CA PRO A 100 -21.96 7.02 8.60
C PRO A 100 -22.96 8.13 8.21
N ALA A 101 -22.54 9.39 8.06
CA ALA A 101 -23.43 10.50 7.68
C ALA A 101 -23.76 10.53 6.18
N ARG A 102 -22.89 9.95 5.33
CA ARG A 102 -23.10 9.83 3.87
C ARG A 102 -23.36 8.40 3.39
N GLY A 103 -23.36 7.42 4.29
CA GLY A 103 -23.51 6.00 3.94
C GLY A 103 -22.30 5.43 3.19
N GLU A 104 -21.16 6.13 3.19
CA GLU A 104 -19.96 5.71 2.46
C GLU A 104 -19.11 4.80 3.35
N ARG A 105 -18.91 3.54 2.93
CA ARG A 105 -18.06 2.58 3.66
C ARG A 105 -16.55 2.83 3.52
N ARG A 106 -16.12 3.71 2.61
CA ARG A 106 -14.70 3.97 2.29
C ARG A 106 -14.45 5.47 2.16
N GLY A 107 -13.31 5.93 2.68
CA GLY A 107 -12.83 7.30 2.52
C GLY A 107 -12.20 7.54 1.15
N HIS A 108 -12.79 8.46 0.37
CA HIS A 108 -12.23 8.90 -0.92
C HIS A 108 -11.45 10.21 -0.75
N ALA A 109 -10.13 10.15 -0.88
CA ALA A 109 -9.25 11.31 -0.84
C ALA A 109 -8.89 11.76 -2.27
N ARG A 110 -9.10 13.03 -2.59
CA ARG A 110 -8.72 13.65 -3.87
C ARG A 110 -7.93 14.92 -3.64
N GLY A 111 -6.71 15.00 -4.16
CA GLY A 111 -5.84 16.17 -4.00
C GLY A 111 -4.51 16.00 -4.71
N VAL A 112 -3.62 16.99 -4.63
CA VAL A 112 -2.24 16.82 -5.12
C VAL A 112 -1.53 15.73 -4.30
N ILE A 113 -1.66 15.83 -2.97
CA ILE A 113 -1.28 14.77 -2.03
C ILE A 113 -2.55 14.17 -1.43
N ALA A 114 -2.84 12.91 -1.72
CA ALA A 114 -4.05 12.21 -1.29
C ALA A 114 -3.71 11.04 -0.37
N VAL A 115 -4.32 10.99 0.82
CA VAL A 115 -4.15 9.89 1.79
C VAL A 115 -5.52 9.34 2.19
N GLY A 116 -5.80 8.07 1.94
CA GLY A 116 -7.11 7.51 2.27
C GLY A 116 -7.29 6.04 1.91
N ASP A 117 -8.49 5.50 2.08
CA ASP A 117 -8.80 4.13 1.63
C ASP A 117 -8.72 4.06 0.10
N ILE A 118 -9.27 5.08 -0.56
CA ILE A 118 -9.18 5.30 -2.00
C ILE A 118 -8.57 6.69 -2.22
N ALA A 119 -7.31 6.73 -2.64
CA ALA A 119 -6.55 7.95 -2.84
C ALA A 119 -6.37 8.24 -4.34
N THR A 120 -6.69 9.45 -4.78
CA THR A 120 -6.45 9.91 -6.16
C THR A 120 -5.70 11.24 -6.16
N GLY A 121 -4.51 11.28 -6.74
CA GLY A 121 -3.68 12.48 -6.74
C GLY A 121 -2.38 12.38 -7.52
N VAL A 122 -1.49 13.36 -7.35
CA VAL A 122 -0.12 13.26 -7.86
C VAL A 122 0.66 12.27 -7.00
N LEU A 123 0.57 12.45 -5.69
CA LEU A 123 1.06 11.51 -4.68
C LEU A 123 -0.15 10.89 -3.98
N ALA A 124 -0.36 9.59 -4.16
CA ALA A 124 -1.49 8.86 -3.60
C ALA A 124 -1.00 7.77 -2.63
N ILE A 125 -1.51 7.78 -1.40
CA ILE A 125 -1.18 6.81 -0.35
C ILE A 125 -2.47 6.20 0.17
N GLY A 126 -2.64 4.88 0.05
CA GLY A 126 -3.89 4.26 0.46
C GLY A 126 -4.03 2.76 0.23
N GLY A 127 -5.22 2.21 0.50
CA GLY A 127 -5.55 0.84 0.12
C GLY A 127 -5.57 0.69 -1.40
N ILE A 128 -6.30 1.58 -2.06
CA ILE A 128 -6.33 1.76 -3.53
C ILE A 128 -5.76 3.15 -3.82
N ALA A 129 -4.56 3.21 -4.39
CA ALA A 129 -3.87 4.44 -4.72
C ALA A 129 -3.79 4.64 -6.23
N ARG A 130 -4.25 5.78 -6.74
CA ARG A 130 -4.17 6.16 -8.16
C ARG A 130 -3.47 7.50 -8.30
N GLY A 131 -2.32 7.54 -8.99
CA GLY A 131 -1.60 8.79 -9.16
C GLY A 131 -0.36 8.69 -10.04
N ILE A 132 0.47 9.74 -10.04
CA ILE A 132 1.80 9.67 -10.65
C ILE A 132 2.69 8.77 -9.81
N VAL A 133 2.70 9.03 -8.49
CA VAL A 133 3.34 8.21 -7.47
C VAL A 133 2.24 7.58 -6.61
N ALA A 134 2.10 6.26 -6.65
CA ALA A 134 1.08 5.52 -5.94
C ALA A 134 1.69 4.53 -4.95
N LEU A 135 1.31 4.63 -3.67
CA LEU A 135 1.76 3.75 -2.59
C LEU A 135 0.55 3.09 -1.95
N GLY A 136 0.45 1.75 -1.99
CA GLY A 136 -0.73 1.10 -1.44
C GLY A 136 -0.85 -0.40 -1.57
N GLY A 137 -2.00 -0.95 -1.20
CA GLY A 137 -2.31 -2.37 -1.46
C GLY A 137 -2.44 -2.63 -2.95
N VAL A 138 -3.26 -1.82 -3.62
CA VAL A 138 -3.40 -1.74 -5.08
C VAL A 138 -2.95 -0.35 -5.52
N ALA A 139 -1.82 -0.28 -6.23
CA ALA A 139 -1.21 0.97 -6.66
C ALA A 139 -1.23 1.08 -8.18
N LEU A 140 -1.81 2.17 -8.71
CA LEU A 140 -1.92 2.47 -10.13
C LEU A 140 -1.22 3.81 -10.42
N GLY A 141 -0.14 3.79 -11.19
CA GLY A 141 0.54 5.04 -11.53
C GLY A 141 1.66 4.96 -12.55
N VAL A 142 2.50 6.01 -12.57
CA VAL A 142 3.76 6.00 -13.34
C VAL A 142 4.83 5.28 -12.53
N VAL A 143 4.91 5.63 -11.24
CA VAL A 143 5.71 4.97 -10.22
C VAL A 143 4.74 4.41 -9.18
N SER A 144 4.77 3.10 -8.99
CA SER A 144 3.87 2.42 -8.04
C SER A 144 4.64 1.49 -7.12
N ALA A 145 4.32 1.52 -5.82
CA ALA A 145 4.79 0.54 -4.87
C ALA A 145 3.64 -0.05 -4.05
N GLY A 146 3.57 -1.37 -3.93
CA GLY A 146 2.43 -2.00 -3.26
C GLY A 146 2.36 -3.52 -3.26
N GLY A 147 1.22 -4.07 -2.84
CA GLY A 147 0.95 -5.50 -2.98
C GLY A 147 0.77 -5.87 -4.45
N LEU A 148 -0.17 -5.21 -5.12
CA LEU A 148 -0.36 -5.21 -6.57
C LEU A 148 0.00 -3.82 -7.11
N ALA A 149 1.11 -3.72 -7.81
CA ALA A 149 1.64 -2.47 -8.35
C ALA A 149 1.56 -2.48 -9.88
N ILE A 150 0.83 -1.53 -10.46
CA ILE A 150 0.75 -1.31 -11.90
C ILE A 150 1.32 0.08 -12.17
N GLY A 151 2.55 0.10 -12.68
CA GLY A 151 3.37 1.29 -12.86
C GLY A 151 3.84 1.42 -14.30
N LEU A 152 3.49 2.48 -15.03
CA LEU A 152 3.91 2.62 -16.43
C LEU A 152 5.44 2.58 -16.59
N ALA A 153 6.17 3.29 -15.71
CA ALA A 153 7.63 3.35 -15.73
C ALA A 153 8.25 2.39 -14.71
N PHE A 154 7.77 2.43 -13.46
CA PHE A 154 8.38 1.72 -12.35
C PHE A 154 7.33 1.09 -11.44
N ALA A 155 7.43 -0.21 -11.20
CA ALA A 155 6.53 -0.95 -10.34
C ALA A 155 7.32 -1.81 -9.34
N VAL A 156 7.01 -1.69 -8.05
CA VAL A 156 7.61 -2.49 -6.98
C VAL A 156 6.51 -3.14 -6.16
N GLY A 157 6.51 -4.46 -6.01
CA GLY A 157 5.48 -5.10 -5.20
C GLY A 157 5.49 -6.62 -5.14
N GLY A 158 4.43 -7.21 -4.57
CA GLY A 158 4.22 -8.66 -4.64
C GLY A 158 3.93 -9.10 -6.07
N GLY A 159 2.96 -8.44 -6.71
CA GLY A 159 2.69 -8.50 -8.14
C GLY A 159 2.98 -7.14 -8.78
N ALA A 160 3.92 -7.08 -9.70
CA ALA A 160 4.37 -5.84 -10.34
C ALA A 160 4.18 -5.91 -11.86
N LEU A 161 3.51 -4.92 -12.44
CA LEU A 161 3.38 -4.75 -13.89
C LEU A 161 3.87 -3.37 -14.30
N GLY A 162 4.83 -3.30 -15.22
CA GLY A 162 5.37 -2.02 -15.66
C GLY A 162 6.51 -2.06 -16.65
N GLY A 163 7.06 -0.89 -17.01
CA GLY A 163 8.29 -0.82 -17.82
C GLY A 163 9.45 -1.53 -17.10
N VAL A 164 9.70 -1.13 -15.86
CA VAL A 164 10.63 -1.79 -14.93
C VAL A 164 9.83 -2.32 -13.74
N ALA A 165 9.86 -3.62 -13.53
CA ALA A 165 9.04 -4.31 -12.53
C ALA A 165 9.92 -5.13 -11.56
N PHE A 166 9.73 -4.91 -10.26
CA PHE A 166 10.36 -5.64 -9.17
C PHE A 166 9.32 -6.32 -8.30
N GLY A 167 9.42 -7.63 -8.11
CA GLY A 167 8.46 -8.29 -7.23
C GLY A 167 8.52 -9.81 -7.14
N GLY A 168 7.55 -10.40 -6.46
CA GLY A 168 7.38 -11.87 -6.46
C GLY A 168 6.98 -12.36 -7.85
N ALA A 169 5.97 -11.73 -8.44
CA ALA A 169 5.54 -11.91 -9.83
C ALA A 169 5.70 -10.57 -10.57
N ALA A 170 6.68 -10.47 -11.45
CA ALA A 170 7.01 -9.25 -12.19
C ALA A 170 6.76 -9.42 -13.69
N VAL A 171 6.07 -8.46 -14.31
CA VAL A 171 5.81 -8.43 -15.75
C VAL A 171 6.20 -7.08 -16.32
N GLY A 172 7.10 -7.05 -17.31
CA GLY A 172 7.57 -5.78 -17.85
C GLY A 172 8.62 -5.85 -18.95
N ASN A 173 9.18 -4.70 -19.33
CA ASN A 173 10.35 -4.70 -20.22
C ASN A 173 11.58 -5.25 -19.48
N VAL A 174 11.80 -4.79 -18.26
CA VAL A 174 12.79 -5.32 -17.33
C VAL A 174 12.04 -5.84 -16.11
N ALA A 175 12.05 -7.16 -15.91
CA ALA A 175 11.35 -7.83 -14.82
C ALA A 175 12.35 -8.57 -13.93
N VAL A 176 12.32 -8.28 -12.63
CA VAL A 176 13.18 -8.90 -11.62
C VAL A 176 12.34 -9.47 -10.49
N GLY A 177 12.43 -10.77 -10.22
CA GLY A 177 11.54 -11.39 -9.24
C GLY A 177 11.63 -12.90 -9.06
N GLY A 178 10.68 -13.47 -8.30
CA GLY A 178 10.54 -14.93 -8.20
C GLY A 178 10.08 -15.55 -9.52
N GLY A 179 9.01 -14.99 -10.10
CA GLY A 179 8.54 -15.22 -11.46
C GLY A 179 8.62 -13.93 -12.27
N ALA A 180 9.40 -13.92 -13.35
CA ALA A 180 9.64 -12.73 -14.16
C ALA A 180 9.24 -12.97 -15.63
N VAL A 181 8.40 -12.11 -16.20
CA VAL A 181 8.00 -12.19 -17.61
C VAL A 181 8.30 -10.88 -18.30
N GLY A 182 9.13 -10.90 -19.35
CA GLY A 182 9.53 -9.66 -19.99
C GLY A 182 10.51 -9.78 -21.13
N ARG A 183 10.95 -8.64 -21.68
CA ARG A 183 12.08 -8.65 -22.64
C ARG A 183 13.35 -9.11 -21.94
N TYR A 184 13.64 -8.54 -20.77
CA TYR A 184 14.70 -8.95 -19.86
C TYR A 184 14.07 -9.48 -18.57
N ALA A 185 14.25 -10.76 -18.27
CA ALA A 185 13.70 -11.41 -17.09
C ALA A 185 14.82 -11.96 -16.19
N LEU A 186 14.84 -11.60 -14.92
CA LEU A 186 15.77 -12.10 -13.90
C LEU A 186 14.98 -12.73 -12.76
N GLY A 187 15.24 -13.99 -12.41
CA GLY A 187 14.51 -14.60 -11.31
C GLY A 187 14.68 -16.09 -11.05
N GLY A 188 13.78 -16.63 -10.25
CA GLY A 188 13.66 -18.08 -10.04
C GLY A 188 13.13 -18.79 -11.29
N GLY A 189 12.05 -18.27 -11.87
CA GLY A 189 11.51 -18.69 -13.15
C GLY A 189 11.28 -17.47 -14.05
N GLY A 190 11.61 -17.60 -15.34
CA GLY A 190 11.47 -16.48 -16.28
C GLY A 190 11.00 -16.89 -17.67
N ALA A 191 10.25 -16.00 -18.32
CA ALA A 191 9.83 -16.15 -19.71
C ALA A 191 10.03 -14.83 -20.47
N GLY A 192 10.65 -14.88 -21.65
CA GLY A 192 11.08 -13.67 -22.32
C GLY A 192 11.99 -13.89 -23.52
N GLN A 193 12.46 -12.76 -24.08
CA GLN A 193 13.49 -12.78 -25.13
C GLN A 193 14.86 -13.09 -24.55
N TYR A 194 15.23 -12.41 -23.45
CA TYR A 194 16.49 -12.57 -22.73
C TYR A 194 16.18 -12.93 -21.29
N VAL A 195 16.45 -14.18 -20.91
CA VAL A 195 16.07 -14.73 -19.61
C VAL A 195 17.30 -15.17 -18.84
N LEU A 196 17.37 -14.71 -17.59
CA LEU A 196 18.31 -15.18 -16.58
C LEU A 196 17.53 -15.74 -15.40
N ALA A 197 17.13 -17.00 -15.51
CA ALA A 197 16.37 -17.70 -14.49
C ALA A 197 16.79 -19.18 -14.38
N ALA A 198 16.26 -19.92 -13.41
CA ALA A 198 16.64 -21.33 -13.23
C ALA A 198 16.27 -22.21 -14.45
N ASN A 199 15.28 -21.79 -15.24
CA ASN A 199 14.79 -22.51 -16.41
C ASN A 199 15.49 -22.15 -17.73
N ARG A 200 16.12 -20.96 -17.85
CA ARG A 200 16.85 -20.51 -19.04
C ARG A 200 17.90 -19.47 -18.64
N CYS A 201 19.10 -19.60 -19.20
CA CYS A 201 20.24 -18.73 -18.95
C CYS A 201 20.78 -18.23 -20.30
N ASP A 202 20.48 -16.98 -20.66
CA ASP A 202 20.98 -16.34 -21.88
C ASP A 202 22.15 -15.40 -21.54
N PRO A 203 23.28 -15.46 -22.26
CA PRO A 203 24.46 -14.65 -21.96
C PRO A 203 24.19 -13.14 -22.14
N GLU A 204 23.35 -12.74 -23.09
CA GLU A 204 22.96 -11.35 -23.31
C GLU A 204 22.18 -10.78 -22.11
N ALA A 205 21.38 -11.62 -21.43
CA ALA A 205 20.66 -11.21 -20.23
C ALA A 205 21.65 -10.95 -19.09
N VAL A 206 22.66 -11.81 -18.94
CA VAL A 206 23.72 -11.67 -17.93
C VAL A 206 24.47 -10.36 -18.13
N GLU A 207 24.91 -10.08 -19.36
CA GLU A 207 25.63 -8.85 -19.68
C GLU A 207 24.78 -7.60 -19.38
N PHE A 208 23.51 -7.62 -19.79
CA PHE A 208 22.58 -6.53 -19.50
C PHE A 208 22.47 -6.27 -17.99
N PHE A 209 22.22 -7.31 -17.17
CA PHE A 209 22.04 -7.13 -15.74
C PHE A 209 23.35 -6.78 -15.01
N LEU A 210 24.51 -7.26 -15.48
CA LEU A 210 25.81 -6.87 -14.94
C LEU A 210 26.12 -5.40 -15.24
N HIS A 211 25.90 -4.96 -16.48
CA HIS A 211 26.10 -3.57 -16.87
C HIS A 211 25.18 -2.61 -16.11
N ASN A 212 23.94 -3.04 -15.84
CA ASN A 212 22.90 -2.24 -15.19
C ASN A 212 22.79 -2.47 -13.67
N ALA A 213 23.70 -3.24 -13.05
CA ALA A 213 23.65 -3.60 -11.63
C ALA A 213 23.68 -2.37 -10.68
N ALA A 214 24.27 -1.25 -11.13
CA ALA A 214 24.37 -0.03 -10.33
C ALA A 214 23.02 0.65 -10.04
N TRP A 215 22.06 0.58 -10.97
CA TRP A 215 20.73 1.20 -10.81
C TRP A 215 19.60 0.17 -10.60
N ILE A 216 19.91 -1.12 -10.74
CA ILE A 216 19.03 -2.24 -10.39
C ILE A 216 19.53 -2.84 -9.07
N PRO A 217 19.22 -2.26 -7.90
CA PRO A 217 19.83 -2.66 -6.63
C PRO A 217 19.57 -4.12 -6.25
N MET A 218 18.51 -4.73 -6.80
CA MET A 218 18.20 -6.15 -6.61
C MET A 218 18.88 -7.09 -7.61
N ALA A 219 19.45 -6.58 -8.71
CA ALA A 219 20.17 -7.41 -9.67
C ALA A 219 21.50 -7.89 -9.09
N GLY A 220 22.27 -7.03 -8.42
CA GLY A 220 23.58 -7.41 -7.87
C GLY A 220 23.55 -8.62 -6.92
N PRO A 221 22.72 -8.61 -5.85
CA PRO A 221 22.57 -9.75 -4.94
C PRO A 221 21.96 -10.98 -5.60
N ALA A 222 21.01 -10.79 -6.53
CA ALA A 222 20.43 -11.90 -7.28
C ALA A 222 21.48 -12.57 -8.16
N LEU A 223 22.28 -11.78 -8.90
CA LEU A 223 23.39 -12.25 -9.72
C LEU A 223 24.48 -12.93 -8.89
N SER A 224 24.81 -12.42 -7.69
CA SER A 224 25.83 -13.05 -6.82
C SER A 224 25.34 -14.36 -6.21
N ALA A 225 24.07 -14.44 -5.81
CA ALA A 225 23.44 -15.70 -5.39
C ALA A 225 23.36 -16.71 -6.54
N GLN A 226 23.12 -16.22 -7.75
CA GLN A 226 22.99 -17.04 -8.96
C GLN A 226 24.34 -17.37 -9.59
N SER A 227 25.46 -16.74 -9.24
CA SER A 227 26.76 -16.93 -9.92
C SER A 227 27.28 -18.37 -9.87
N ARG A 228 27.03 -19.09 -8.77
CA ARG A 228 27.32 -20.54 -8.66
C ARG A 228 26.47 -21.39 -9.63
N ASN A 229 25.28 -20.93 -9.95
CA ASN A 229 24.36 -21.58 -10.88
C ASN A 229 24.57 -21.09 -12.32
N ILE A 230 24.95 -19.82 -12.54
CA ILE A 230 25.26 -19.23 -13.85
C ILE A 230 26.48 -19.93 -14.44
N ASN A 231 27.55 -20.15 -13.67
CA ASN A 231 28.69 -20.94 -14.17
C ASN A 231 28.36 -22.41 -14.46
N ARG A 232 27.27 -22.97 -13.92
CA ARG A 232 26.79 -24.34 -14.21
C ARG A 232 25.77 -24.39 -15.35
N LEU A 233 24.90 -23.38 -15.46
CA LEU A 233 23.78 -23.31 -16.41
C LEU A 233 24.17 -22.64 -17.72
N CYS A 234 25.03 -21.62 -17.65
CA CYS A 234 25.63 -20.92 -18.79
C CYS A 234 27.05 -21.44 -19.10
N ALA A 235 27.54 -22.49 -18.41
CA ALA A 235 28.70 -23.24 -18.90
C ALA A 235 28.37 -23.78 -20.30
N PRO A 236 29.30 -23.74 -21.26
CA PRO A 236 29.05 -24.30 -22.57
C PRO A 236 28.65 -25.76 -22.36
N ARG A 237 27.46 -26.15 -22.84
CA ARG A 237 27.19 -27.52 -23.24
C ARG A 237 28.13 -27.83 -24.41
N ALA A 238 29.43 -27.95 -24.12
CA ALA A 238 30.31 -28.72 -24.95
C ALA A 238 29.78 -30.17 -24.88
N GLN A 239 29.34 -30.67 -26.03
CA GLN A 239 29.14 -32.09 -26.34
C GLN A 239 27.88 -32.75 -25.74
N ALA A 240 26.78 -32.58 -26.47
CA ALA A 240 25.80 -33.66 -26.66
C ALA A 240 25.51 -33.77 -28.16
N ARG A 241 26.53 -34.21 -28.91
CA ARG A 241 26.43 -34.87 -30.22
C ARG A 241 27.44 -36.00 -30.21
#